data_AF-A0A2T0B1Y4-F1
#
_entry.id   AF-A0A2T0B1Y4-F1
#
_cell.length_a   1.000
_cell.length_b   1.000
_cell.length_c   1.000
_cell.angle_alpha   90.00
_cell.angle_beta   90.00
_cell.angle_gamma   90.00
#
_symmetry.space_group_name_H-M   'P 1'
#
loop_
_entity.id
_entity.type
_entity.pdbx_description
1 polymer ?
#
loop_
_entity_poly.entity_id
_entity_poly.type
_entity_poly.pdbx_seq_one_letter_code
_entity_poly.pdbx_strand_id
1 'polypeptide(L)'
;MYFENLVALHIAIEKQCPQETAFKYLDRLLDGKSRKHNNKPKFIWTSDDIEDIKRFRKQGLTYKGIAKIYFTTDDTIFQVLRRNKKKALCRGPIIKKH
;
A
#
# COMPACT_ATOMS: atom_id res chain seq x y z
N MET A 1 12.39 4.02 24.27
CA MET A 1 11.61 4.10 23.03
C MET A 1 11.94 5.39 22.26
N TYR A 2 13.09 5.42 21.58
CA TYR A 2 13.49 6.49 20.64
C TYR A 2 14.25 5.87 19.46
N PHE A 3 15.05 4.85 19.76
CA PHE A 3 15.81 4.08 18.78
C PHE A 3 14.93 3.39 17.73
N GLU A 4 13.82 2.74 18.13
CA GLU A 4 12.91 2.05 17.19
C GLU A 4 12.27 3.03 16.19
N ASN A 5 11.91 4.24 16.63
CA ASN A 5 11.37 5.27 15.75
C ASN A 5 12.41 5.77 14.74
N LEU A 6 13.67 5.93 15.16
CA LEU A 6 14.77 6.31 14.29
C LEU A 6 15.11 5.20 13.28
N VAL A 7 15.07 3.93 13.71
CA VAL A 7 15.27 2.78 12.83
C VAL A 7 14.13 2.66 11.82
N ALA A 8 12.88 2.86 12.23
CA ALA A 8 11.74 2.87 11.32
C ALA A 8 11.85 4.00 10.29
N LEU A 9 12.27 5.20 10.71
CA LEU A 9 12.52 6.33 9.79
C LEU A 9 13.67 6.03 8.82
N HIS A 10 14.76 5.41 9.30
CA HIS A 10 15.87 5.01 8.44
C HIS A 10 15.43 3.98 7.39
N ILE A 11 14.65 2.98 7.79
CA ILE A 11 14.05 1.99 6.88
C ILE A 11 13.10 2.66 5.89
N ALA A 12 12.30 3.64 6.32
CA ALA A 12 11.41 4.41 5.45
C ALA A 12 12.18 5.14 4.35
N ILE A 13 13.30 5.76 4.70
CA ILE A 13 14.19 6.45 3.76
C ILE A 13 14.88 5.44 2.84
N GLU A 14 15.49 4.39 3.39
CA GLU A 14 16.25 3.39 2.63
C GLU A 14 15.35 2.61 1.65
N LYS A 15 14.10 2.33 2.04
CA LYS A 15 13.15 1.57 1.23
C LYS A 15 12.14 2.44 0.48
N GLN A 16 12.25 3.76 0.57
CA GLN A 16 11.32 4.73 -0.02
C GLN A 16 9.85 4.35 0.24
N CYS A 17 9.50 4.09 1.50
CA CYS A 17 8.14 3.72 1.89
C CYS A 17 7.58 4.66 2.95
N PRO A 18 6.24 4.78 3.07
CA PRO A 18 5.62 5.58 4.11
C PRO A 18 6.07 5.11 5.49
N GLN A 19 6.23 6.05 6.42
CA GLN A 19 6.73 5.78 7.77
C GLN A 19 5.91 4.69 8.49
N GLU A 20 4.58 4.68 8.32
CA GLU A 20 3.70 3.63 8.85
C GLU A 20 4.01 2.22 8.31
N THR A 21 4.43 2.13 7.05
CA THR A 21 4.82 0.84 6.44
C THR A 21 6.16 0.38 6.99
N ALA A 22 7.09 1.32 7.23
CA ALA A 22 8.38 1.02 7.85
C ALA A 22 8.22 0.58 9.31
N PHE A 23 7.31 1.20 10.07
CA PHE A 23 6.96 0.75 11.43
C PHE A 23 6.39 -0.67 11.44
N LYS A 24 5.41 -0.97 10.57
CA LYS A 24 4.86 -2.34 10.45
C LYS A 24 5.91 -3.36 10.01
N TYR A 25 6.91 -2.93 9.23
CA TYR A 25 8.04 -3.78 8.84
C TYR A 25 8.98 -4.04 10.02
N LEU A 26 9.31 -3.01 10.80
CA LEU A 26 10.14 -3.12 11.99
C LEU A 26 9.49 -4.00 13.06
N ASP A 27 8.19 -3.80 13.30
CA ASP A 27 7.41 -4.60 14.24
C ASP A 27 7.44 -6.11 13.88
N ARG A 28 7.26 -6.43 12.58
CA ARG A 28 7.40 -7.82 12.07
C ARG A 28 8.82 -8.37 12.15
N LEU A 29 9.83 -7.51 12.11
CA LEU A 29 11.23 -7.90 12.25
C LEU A 29 11.55 -8.22 13.71
N LEU A 30 11.04 -7.41 14.64
CA LEU A 30 11.19 -7.57 16.09
C LEU A 30 10.39 -8.76 16.64
N ASP A 31 9.20 -9.03 16.10
CA ASP A 31 8.32 -10.13 16.51
C ASP A 31 8.84 -11.52 16.07
N GLY A 32 10.01 -11.60 15.42
CA GLY A 32 10.68 -12.86 15.07
C GLY A 32 9.94 -13.73 14.02
N LYS A 33 8.76 -13.30 13.55
CA LYS A 33 7.95 -14.03 12.56
C LYS A 33 8.51 -13.96 11.12
N SER A 34 9.53 -13.13 10.87
CA SER A 34 10.07 -12.93 9.52
C SER A 34 11.31 -13.81 9.26
N ARG A 35 11.11 -15.09 8.94
CA ARG A 35 12.18 -16.01 8.47
C ARG A 35 12.76 -15.66 7.08
N LYS A 36 12.39 -14.53 6.46
CA LYS A 36 12.90 -14.12 5.14
C LYS A 36 13.18 -12.62 5.12
N HIS A 37 14.42 -12.26 5.44
CA HIS A 37 15.03 -10.92 5.35
C HIS A 37 14.92 -10.27 3.94
N ASN A 38 14.47 -11.01 2.91
CA ASN A 38 14.46 -10.58 1.52
C ASN A 38 13.11 -10.08 0.99
N ASN A 39 12.06 -10.08 1.81
CA ASN A 39 10.79 -9.50 1.40
C ASN A 39 10.88 -7.97 1.55
N LYS A 40 11.12 -7.27 0.43
CA LYS A 40 10.88 -5.83 0.30
C LYS A 40 9.57 -5.47 1.03
N PRO A 41 9.50 -4.35 1.77
CA PRO A 41 8.28 -3.96 2.47
C PRO A 41 7.13 -3.93 1.48
N LYS A 42 6.24 -4.92 1.57
CA LYS A 42 5.09 -5.01 0.70
C LYS A 42 4.08 -4.01 1.24
N PHE A 43 3.87 -2.94 0.50
CA PHE A 43 2.75 -2.04 0.77
C PHE A 43 1.46 -2.84 0.69
N ILE A 44 0.75 -2.92 1.81
CA ILE A 44 -0.54 -3.59 1.88
C ILE A 44 -1.57 -2.56 1.49
N TRP A 45 -2.12 -2.71 0.29
CA TRP A 45 -3.19 -1.86 -0.21
C TRP A 45 -4.47 -2.10 0.60
N THR A 46 -4.89 -1.09 1.35
CA THR A 46 -6.13 -1.09 2.13
C THR A 46 -7.30 -0.70 1.24
N SER A 47 -8.53 -0.98 1.68
CA SER A 47 -9.73 -0.55 0.96
C SER A 47 -9.79 0.98 0.81
N ASP A 48 -9.38 1.72 1.84
CA ASP A 48 -9.29 3.18 1.85
C ASP A 48 -8.29 3.70 0.80
N ASP A 49 -7.08 3.13 0.74
CA ASP A 49 -6.08 3.49 -0.27
C ASP A 49 -6.64 3.36 -1.70
N ILE A 50 -7.45 2.33 -1.94
CA ILE A 50 -8.06 2.09 -3.25
C ILE A 50 -9.17 3.11 -3.53
N GLU A 51 -9.91 3.55 -2.51
CA GLU A 51 -10.90 4.60 -2.65
C GLU A 51 -10.25 5.95 -2.95
N ASP A 52 -9.14 6.27 -2.27
CA ASP A 52 -8.37 7.48 -2.53
C ASP A 52 -7.78 7.48 -3.95
N ILE A 53 -7.22 6.38 -4.43
CA ILE A 53 -6.79 6.26 -5.83
C ILE A 53 -7.95 6.55 -6.79
N LYS A 54 -9.17 6.07 -6.49
CA LYS A 54 -10.36 6.36 -7.31
C LYS A 54 -10.76 7.84 -7.22
N ARG A 55 -10.64 8.47 -6.07
CA ARG A 55 -10.91 9.91 -5.87
C ARG A 55 -9.90 10.77 -6.64
N PHE A 56 -8.60 10.48 -6.53
CA PHE A 56 -7.55 11.15 -7.31
C PHE A 56 -7.76 10.97 -8.82
N ARG A 57 -8.26 9.81 -9.25
CA ARG A 57 -8.65 9.56 -10.64
C ARG A 57 -9.82 10.41 -11.11
N LYS A 58 -10.84 10.61 -10.27
CA LYS A 58 -11.96 11.53 -10.56
C LYS A 58 -11.52 12.99 -10.63
N GLN A 59 -10.52 13.37 -9.86
CA GLN A 59 -9.90 14.70 -9.88
C GLN A 59 -8.97 14.93 -11.09
N GLY A 60 -8.76 13.91 -11.93
CA GLY A 60 -7.93 14.03 -13.14
C GLY A 60 -6.44 13.78 -12.92
N LEU A 61 -6.01 13.28 -11.75
CA LEU A 61 -4.60 12.94 -11.55
C LEU A 61 -4.18 11.75 -12.42
N THR A 62 -3.00 11.88 -13.02
CA THR A 62 -2.38 10.81 -13.81
C THR A 62 -1.86 9.68 -12.91
N TYR A 63 -1.73 8.46 -13.45
CA TYR A 63 -1.16 7.33 -12.69
C TYR A 63 0.23 7.66 -12.14
N LYS A 64 1.03 8.42 -12.88
CA LYS A 64 2.35 8.89 -12.42
C LYS A 64 2.26 9.83 -11.22
N GLY A 65 1.26 10.72 -11.19
CA GLY A 65 1.03 11.61 -10.05
C GLY A 65 0.64 10.85 -8.78
N ILE A 66 -0.28 9.88 -8.92
CA ILE A 66 -0.70 9.02 -7.80
C ILE A 66 0.46 8.14 -7.33
N ALA A 67 1.23 7.58 -8.27
CA ALA A 67 2.38 6.75 -7.97
C ALA A 67 3.44 7.50 -7.14
N LYS A 68 3.66 8.80 -7.42
CA LYS A 68 4.53 9.65 -6.59
C LYS A 68 4.03 9.82 -5.16
N ILE A 69 2.72 9.98 -4.95
CA ILE A 69 2.13 10.15 -3.61
C ILE A 69 2.36 8.91 -2.75
N TYR A 70 2.21 7.73 -3.35
CA TYR A 70 2.37 6.44 -2.67
C TYR A 70 3.77 5.84 -2.78
N PHE A 71 4.76 6.61 -3.27
CA PHE A 71 6.14 6.16 -3.49
C PHE A 71 6.23 4.81 -4.22
N THR A 72 5.41 4.65 -5.26
CA THR A 72 5.31 3.42 -6.03
C THR A 72 5.44 3.68 -7.52
N THR A 73 5.32 2.64 -8.34
CA THR A 73 5.30 2.75 -9.80
C THR A 73 3.87 2.86 -10.33
N ASP A 74 3.73 3.50 -11.48
CA ASP A 74 2.47 3.61 -12.21
C ASP A 74 1.88 2.23 -12.56
N ASP A 75 2.74 1.26 -12.90
CA ASP A 75 2.33 -0.14 -13.11
C ASP A 75 1.71 -0.74 -11.84
N THR A 76 2.26 -0.45 -10.66
CA THR A 76 1.70 -0.94 -9.39
C THR A 76 0.31 -0.37 -9.15
N ILE A 77 0.10 0.93 -9.36
CA ILE A 77 -1.23 1.57 -9.25
C ILE A 77 -2.22 0.94 -10.24
N PHE A 78 -1.78 0.70 -11.47
CA PHE A 78 -2.60 0.04 -12.48
C PHE A 78 -2.99 -1.39 -12.07
N GLN A 79 -2.02 -2.18 -11.59
CA GLN A 79 -2.26 -3.53 -11.09
C GLN A 79 -3.25 -3.55 -9.91
N VAL A 80 -3.15 -2.59 -9.00
CA VAL A 80 -4.05 -2.47 -7.83
C VAL A 80 -5.48 -2.20 -8.27
N LEU A 81 -5.68 -1.23 -9.17
CA LEU A 81 -7.00 -0.94 -9.72
C LEU A 81 -7.58 -2.13 -10.50
N ARG A 82 -6.75 -2.80 -11.31
CA ARG A 82 -7.15 -4.01 -12.06
C ARG A 82 -7.54 -5.15 -11.13
N ARG A 83 -6.76 -5.42 -10.07
CA ARG A 83 -7.05 -6.43 -9.05
C ARG A 83 -8.34 -6.08 -8.29
N ASN A 84 -8.56 -4.81 -7.95
CA ASN A 84 -9.79 -4.39 -7.29
C ASN A 84 -11.01 -4.54 -8.20
N LYS A 85 -10.90 -4.19 -9.49
CA LYS A 85 -11.97 -4.42 -10.47
C LYS A 85 -12.30 -5.91 -10.61
N LYS A 86 -11.29 -6.78 -10.67
CA LYS A 86 -11.49 -8.24 -10.65
C LYS A 86 -12.17 -8.71 -9.37
N LYS A 87 -11.75 -8.24 -8.19
CA LYS A 87 -12.41 -8.57 -6.91
C LYS A 87 -13.86 -8.09 -6.87
N ALA A 88 -14.17 -6.91 -7.41
CA ALA A 88 -15.52 -6.39 -7.53
C ALA A 88 -16.38 -7.15 -8.56
N LEU A 89 -15.76 -7.75 -9.59
CA LEU A 89 -16.45 -8.62 -10.55
C LEU A 89 -16.71 -10.02 -9.97
N CYS A 90 -15.78 -10.57 -9.20
CA CYS A 90 -15.95 -11.86 -8.52
C CYS A 90 -16.92 -11.77 -7.33
N ARG A 91 -17.02 -10.60 -6.69
CA ARG A 91 -18.11 -10.26 -5.75
C ARG A 91 -19.26 -9.68 -6.58
N GLY A 92 -20.00 -10.55 -7.28
CA GLY A 92 -21.16 -10.14 -8.08
C GLY A 92 -22.10 -9.17 -7.34
N PRO A 93 -22.95 -8.41 -8.07
CA PRO A 93 -23.80 -7.40 -7.45
C PRO A 93 -24.59 -8.04 -6.32
N ILE A 94 -24.44 -7.51 -5.10
CA ILE A 94 -25.36 -7.82 -4.02
C ILE A 94 -26.67 -7.20 -4.46
N ILE A 95 -27.52 -8.01 -5.09
CA ILE A 95 -28.92 -7.68 -5.35
C ILE A 95 -29.52 -7.52 -3.95
N LYS A 96 -29.55 -6.29 -3.45
CA LYS A 96 -30.41 -5.92 -2.33
C LYS A 96 -31.84 -6.05 -2.86
N LYS A 97 -32.42 -7.24 -2.70
CA LYS A 97 -33.87 -7.43 -2.78
C LYS A 97 -34.46 -6.62 -1.63
N HIS A 98 -35.23 -5.60 -1.96
CA HIS A 98 -36.06 -4.87 -1.00
C HIS A 98 -37.51 -5.06 -1.39
#